data_AF-A0A7K1ZFU3-F1
#
_entry.id   AF-A0A7K1ZFU3-F1
#
_cell.length_a   1.000
_cell.length_b   1.000
_cell.length_c   1.000
_cell.angle_alpha   90.00
_cell.angle_beta   90.00
_cell.angle_gamma   90.00
#
_symmetry.space_group_name_H-M   'P 1'
#
loop_
_entity.id
_entity.type
_entity.pdbx_description
1 polymer ?
#
loop_
_entity_poly.entity_id
_entity_poly.type
_entity_poly.pdbx_seq_one_letter_code
_entity_poly.pdbx_strand_id
1 'polypeptide(L)'
;MEKLQCKACGSISMVPMDVLGDDEENEPNASASDQDGDSQTRFYTCHVCGDNWLSVKESYMGDHTVTFVHQMGMSPELKRIAHIEPPEAARSANVDYWEYYLDDEEISAEAWHDKLITRRKVLKSICSN
;
A
#
# COMPACT_ATOMS: atom_id res chain seq x y z
N MET A 1 -15.58 -3.09 10.81
CA MET A 1 -14.22 -2.83 10.29
C MET A 1 -13.31 -2.54 11.47
N GLU A 2 -12.16 -3.20 11.55
CA GLU A 2 -11.16 -2.94 12.58
C GLU A 2 -10.44 -1.61 12.28
N LYS A 3 -10.22 -0.80 13.32
CA LYS A 3 -9.47 0.46 13.18
C LYS A 3 -7.97 0.16 13.27
N LEU A 4 -7.19 0.77 12.39
CA LEU A 4 -5.74 0.65 12.37
C LEU A 4 -5.06 1.82 13.08
N GLN A 5 -3.89 1.54 13.67
CA GLN A 5 -3.06 2.55 14.30
C GLN A 5 -2.21 3.28 13.25
N CYS A 6 -2.32 4.61 13.20
CA CYS A 6 -1.50 5.43 12.33
C CYS A 6 -0.03 5.38 12.73
N LYS A 7 0.86 5.10 11.77
CA LYS A 7 2.32 5.04 12.00
C LYS A 7 2.98 6.42 12.11
N ALA A 8 2.29 7.49 11.71
CA ALA A 8 2.76 8.86 11.87
C ALA A 8 2.43 9.44 13.26
N CYS A 9 1.15 9.41 13.67
CA CYS A 9 0.70 10.04 14.92
C CYS A 9 0.35 9.05 16.06
N GLY A 10 0.25 7.75 15.78
CA GLY A 10 -0.08 6.73 16.78
C GLY A 10 -1.58 6.59 17.09
N SER A 11 -2.45 7.40 16.48
CA SER A 11 -3.90 7.37 16.72
C SER A 11 -4.58 6.17 16.05
N ILE A 12 -5.52 5.53 16.76
CA ILE A 12 -6.37 4.45 16.23
C ILE A 12 -7.52 5.08 15.44
N SER A 13 -7.26 5.41 14.18
CA SER A 13 -8.17 6.21 13.35
C SER A 13 -8.15 5.86 11.87
N MET A 14 -7.27 4.96 11.44
CA MET A 14 -7.20 4.57 10.03
C MET A 14 -8.26 3.51 9.74
N VAL A 15 -9.06 3.74 8.70
CA VAL A 15 -10.07 2.80 8.22
C VAL A 15 -9.69 2.42 6.78
N PRO A 16 -9.57 1.12 6.44
CA PRO A 16 -9.39 0.70 5.06
C PRO A 16 -10.65 1.03 4.26
N MET A 17 -10.47 1.65 3.11
CA MET A 17 -11.50 1.77 2.08
C MET A 17 -11.08 0.91 0.90
N ASP A 18 -11.93 -0.05 0.53
CA ASP A 18 -11.74 -0.82 -0.70
C ASP A 18 -12.02 0.12 -1.87
N VAL A 19 -11.05 0.22 -2.77
CA VAL A 19 -11.19 1.01 -4.00
C VAL A 19 -11.53 0.02 -5.09
N LEU A 20 -12.80 -0.01 -5.49
CA LEU A 20 -13.19 -0.70 -6.71
C LEU A 20 -12.56 0.07 -7.86
N GLY A 21 -11.70 -0.59 -8.63
CA GLY A 21 -11.33 -0.07 -9.95
C GLY A 21 -12.62 0.03 -10.78
N ASP A 22 -12.78 1.12 -11.53
CA ASP A 22 -13.76 1.17 -12.61
C ASP A 22 -13.32 0.17 -13.70
N ASP A 23 -13.53 -1.12 -13.46
CA ASP A 23 -13.88 -2.03 -14.54
C ASP A 23 -15.37 -1.78 -14.83
N GLU A 24 -15.63 -0.68 -15.56
CA GLU A 24 -16.89 -0.57 -16.29
C GLU A 24 -16.99 -1.84 -17.16
N GLU A 25 -18.08 -2.60 -16.95
CA GLU A 25 -18.54 -3.77 -17.72
C GLU A 25 -18.17 -5.20 -17.26
N ASN A 26 -18.35 -5.56 -15.98
CA ASN A 26 -18.52 -6.99 -15.66
C ASN A 26 -19.87 -7.29 -14.96
N GLU A 27 -20.83 -7.70 -15.79
CA GLU A 27 -22.05 -8.42 -15.40
C GLU A 27 -21.72 -9.57 -14.42
N PRO A 28 -22.66 -9.97 -13.54
CA PRO A 28 -22.42 -11.04 -12.59
C PRO A 28 -22.53 -12.39 -13.32
N ASN A 29 -21.50 -12.79 -14.07
CA ASN A 29 -21.46 -14.11 -14.66
C ASN A 29 -20.80 -15.09 -13.67
N ALA A 30 -21.67 -15.79 -12.95
CA ALA A 30 -21.31 -17.03 -12.30
C ALA A 30 -20.74 -18.00 -13.37
N SER A 31 -19.51 -18.47 -13.14
CA SER A 31 -18.76 -19.55 -13.83
C SER A 31 -17.55 -19.10 -14.67
N ALA A 32 -16.40 -18.94 -14.03
CA ALA A 32 -15.06 -19.07 -14.62
C ALA A 32 -14.11 -19.53 -13.48
N SER A 33 -13.69 -20.79 -13.46
CA SER A 33 -12.41 -21.28 -14.01
C SER A 33 -11.18 -20.62 -13.36
N ASP A 34 -10.43 -21.41 -12.60
CA ASP A 34 -9.26 -21.09 -11.74
C ASP A 34 -8.06 -20.36 -12.41
N GLN A 35 -8.25 -19.16 -12.97
CA GLN A 35 -7.16 -18.27 -13.44
C GLN A 35 -7.47 -16.77 -13.27
N ASP A 36 -8.24 -16.38 -12.25
CA ASP A 36 -8.52 -14.96 -11.97
C ASP A 36 -7.42 -14.32 -11.13
N GLY A 37 -6.79 -13.29 -11.69
CA GLY A 37 -5.87 -12.40 -10.97
C GLY A 37 -6.62 -11.60 -9.92
N ASP A 38 -6.61 -12.06 -8.67
CA ASP A 38 -7.19 -11.35 -7.52
C ASP A 38 -6.36 -10.09 -7.21
N SER A 39 -6.74 -8.98 -7.82
CA SER A 39 -6.16 -7.66 -7.56
C SER A 39 -6.96 -6.94 -6.48
N GLN A 40 -6.33 -6.63 -5.35
CA GLN A 40 -6.98 -5.95 -4.22
C GLN A 40 -6.33 -4.60 -3.96
N THR A 41 -7.13 -3.54 -4.08
CA THR A 41 -6.70 -2.15 -3.83
C THR A 41 -7.35 -1.62 -2.57
N ARG A 42 -6.52 -1.16 -1.63
CA ARG A 42 -6.95 -0.58 -0.35
C ARG A 42 -6.33 0.77 -0.11
N PHE A 43 -7.17 1.75 0.19
CA PHE A 43 -6.73 3.07 0.58
C PHE A 43 -6.91 3.28 2.09
N TYR A 44 -5.96 3.96 2.70
CA TYR A 44 -5.93 4.21 4.14
C TYR A 44 -5.61 5.68 4.41
N THR A 45 -6.48 6.34 5.18
CA THR A 45 -6.26 7.72 5.64
C THR A 45 -6.37 7.80 7.14
N CYS A 46 -5.41 8.48 7.78
CA CYS A 46 -5.54 8.86 9.18
C CYS A 46 -6.36 10.16 9.31
N HIS A 47 -7.52 10.11 9.98
CA HIS A 47 -8.36 11.29 10.22
C HIS A 47 -7.76 12.33 11.18
N VAL A 48 -6.65 12.02 11.84
CA VAL A 48 -5.99 12.93 12.79
C VAL A 48 -4.85 13.70 12.14
N CYS A 49 -3.98 13.01 11.39
CA CYS A 49 -2.79 13.62 10.78
C CYS A 49 -2.86 13.79 9.27
N GLY A 50 -3.81 13.13 8.60
CA GLY A 50 -3.87 13.10 7.14
C GLY A 50 -2.80 12.19 6.49
N ASP A 51 -2.18 11.27 7.24
CA ASP A 51 -1.30 10.23 6.69
C ASP A 51 -2.08 9.32 5.73
N ASN A 52 -1.68 9.27 4.46
CA ASN A 52 -2.39 8.59 3.37
C ASN A 52 -1.55 7.50 2.73
N TRP A 53 -2.10 6.30 2.62
CA TRP A 53 -1.45 5.14 2.02
C TRP A 53 -2.39 4.44 1.05
N LEU A 54 -1.88 4.07 -0.12
CA LEU A 54 -2.51 3.13 -1.03
C LEU A 54 -1.72 1.81 -0.96
N SER A 55 -2.43 0.69 -0.86
CA SER A 55 -1.89 -0.64 -1.01
C SER A 55 -2.55 -1.29 -2.20
N VAL A 56 -1.75 -1.75 -3.16
CA VAL A 56 -2.21 -2.53 -4.31
C VAL A 56 -1.58 -3.91 -4.20
N LYS A 57 -2.40 -4.96 -4.14
CA LYS A 57 -1.94 -6.34 -4.21
C LYS A 57 -2.27 -6.85 -5.60
N GLU A 58 -1.26 -7.33 -6.31
CA GLU A 58 -1.41 -7.92 -7.64
C GLU A 58 -0.87 -9.35 -7.60
N SER A 59 -1.51 -10.23 -8.36
CA SER A 59 -1.07 -11.61 -8.54
C SER A 59 -1.07 -11.93 -10.02
N TYR A 60 0.10 -12.16 -10.61
CA TYR A 60 0.24 -12.43 -12.03
C TYR A 60 1.16 -13.61 -12.28
N MET A 61 0.67 -14.65 -12.97
CA MET A 61 1.45 -15.83 -13.35
C MET A 61 2.27 -16.48 -12.21
N GLY A 62 1.78 -16.41 -10.97
CA GLY A 62 2.44 -16.98 -9.79
C GLY A 62 3.29 -15.99 -8.98
N ASP A 63 3.62 -14.82 -9.55
CA ASP A 63 4.29 -13.75 -8.82
C ASP A 63 3.26 -12.91 -8.06
N HIS A 64 3.53 -12.66 -6.78
CA HIS A 64 2.68 -11.84 -5.92
C HIS A 64 3.43 -10.58 -5.53
N THR A 65 2.87 -9.42 -5.87
CA THR A 65 3.42 -8.14 -5.46
C THR A 65 2.47 -7.39 -4.56
N VAL A 66 3.02 -6.65 -3.59
CA VAL A 66 2.26 -5.68 -2.82
C VAL A 66 2.95 -4.33 -2.90
N THR A 67 2.33 -3.41 -3.61
CA THR A 67 2.78 -2.04 -3.79
C THR A 67 2.18 -1.15 -2.72
N PHE A 68 3.02 -0.39 -2.02
CA PHE A 68 2.61 0.62 -1.07
C PHE A 68 3.01 2.00 -1.59
N VAL A 69 2.03 2.89 -1.73
CA VAL A 69 2.25 4.28 -2.15
C VAL A 69 1.86 5.21 -1.00
N HIS A 70 2.76 6.13 -0.66
CA HIS A 70 2.52 7.19 0.32
C HIS A 70 2.59 8.55 -0.36
N GLN A 71 1.47 9.25 -0.37
CA GLN A 71 1.31 10.54 -1.01
C GLN A 71 0.95 11.63 0.01
N MET A 72 1.59 12.79 -0.11
CA MET A 72 1.35 13.94 0.78
C MET A 72 1.16 15.22 -0.04
N GLY A 73 -0.08 15.53 -0.39
CA GLY A 73 -0.41 16.72 -1.19
C GLY A 73 0.37 16.72 -2.51
N MET A 74 1.11 17.81 -2.77
CA MET A 74 1.97 17.95 -3.96
C MET A 74 3.40 17.42 -3.75
N SER A 75 3.67 16.73 -2.64
CA SER A 75 5.00 16.10 -2.44
C SER A 75 5.15 14.92 -3.39
N PRO A 76 6.39 14.62 -3.83
CA PRO A 76 6.71 13.40 -4.58
C PRO A 76 6.06 12.13 -4.00
N GLU A 77 5.75 11.14 -4.81
CA GLU A 77 5.22 9.87 -4.33
C GLU A 77 6.34 9.05 -3.69
N LEU A 78 6.11 8.46 -2.51
CA LEU A 78 7.02 7.45 -1.97
C LEU A 78 6.39 6.09 -2.19
N LYS A 79 6.96 5.31 -3.09
CA LYS A 79 6.47 3.99 -3.45
C LYS A 79 7.46 2.92 -2.98
N ARG A 80 6.96 1.78 -2.52
CA ARG A 80 7.77 0.58 -2.27
C ARG A 80 6.99 -0.65 -2.69
N ILE A 81 7.68 -1.64 -3.25
CA ILE A 81 7.07 -2.84 -3.80
C ILE A 81 7.66 -4.04 -3.07
N ALA A 82 6.81 -4.88 -2.48
CA ALA A 82 7.21 -6.17 -1.93
C ALA A 82 6.98 -7.25 -2.97
N HIS A 83 8.02 -8.03 -3.28
CA HIS A 83 7.91 -9.25 -4.08
C HIS A 83 7.77 -10.43 -3.12
N ILE A 84 6.67 -11.17 -3.23
CA ILE A 84 6.30 -12.25 -2.32
C ILE A 84 6.42 -13.57 -3.07
N GLU A 85 7.10 -14.54 -2.46
CA GLU A 85 7.22 -15.87 -3.05
C GLU A 85 5.85 -16.56 -3.15
N PRO A 86 5.65 -17.42 -4.16
CA PRO A 86 4.42 -18.19 -4.32
C PRO A 86 4.09 -19.00 -3.07
N PRO A 87 2.81 -19.10 -2.68
CA PRO A 87 2.38 -19.80 -1.46
C PRO A 87 2.72 -21.29 -1.44
N GLU A 88 3.00 -21.93 -2.59
CA GLU A 88 3.45 -23.32 -2.65
C GLU A 88 4.86 -23.53 -2.06
N ALA A 89 5.69 -22.49 -2.00
CA ALA A 89 7.04 -22.55 -1.44
C ALA A 89 7.12 -22.19 0.06
N ALA A 90 6.15 -21.44 0.59
CA ALA A 90 6.26 -20.83 1.92
C ALA A 90 5.05 -21.10 2.82
N ARG A 91 5.29 -21.73 3.98
CA ARG A 91 4.30 -21.92 5.07
C ARG A 91 3.81 -20.61 5.71
N SER A 92 4.39 -19.47 5.32
CA SER A 92 4.02 -18.10 5.69
C SER A 92 4.45 -17.20 4.55
N ALA A 93 3.62 -16.23 4.13
CA ALA A 93 3.99 -15.26 3.09
C ALA A 93 5.29 -14.53 3.49
N ASN A 94 6.41 -14.93 2.89
CA ASN A 94 7.71 -14.31 3.09
C ASN A 94 7.96 -13.35 1.93
N VAL A 95 8.37 -12.13 2.26
CA VAL A 95 8.82 -11.17 1.25
C VAL A 95 10.23 -11.57 0.83
N ASP A 96 10.44 -11.78 -0.47
CA ASP A 96 11.74 -12.10 -1.06
C ASP A 96 12.64 -10.87 -1.04
N TYR A 97 12.21 -9.81 -1.74
CA TYR A 97 12.90 -8.51 -1.74
C TYR A 97 11.93 -7.33 -1.84
N TRP A 98 12.50 -6.14 -1.61
CA TRP A 98 11.81 -4.86 -1.68
C TRP A 98 12.46 -3.95 -2.71
N GLU A 99 11.63 -3.27 -3.50
CA GLU A 99 12.02 -2.14 -4.33
C GLU A 99 11.51 -0.84 -3.70
N TYR A 100 12.23 0.27 -3.90
CA TYR A 100 11.92 1.56 -3.31
C TYR A 100 12.04 2.67 -4.35
N TYR A 101 11.06 3.56 -4.38
CA TYR A 101 10.94 4.61 -5.39
C TYR A 101 10.55 5.95 -4.77
N LEU A 102 11.06 7.02 -5.39
CA LEU A 102 10.60 8.38 -5.23
C LEU A 102 10.07 8.85 -6.59
N ASP A 103 8.77 9.13 -6.67
CA ASP A 103 8.06 9.21 -7.94
C ASP A 103 8.34 7.94 -8.77
N ASP A 104 8.99 8.11 -9.91
CA ASP A 104 9.39 7.04 -10.83
C ASP A 104 10.87 6.66 -10.74
N GLU A 105 11.65 7.34 -9.88
CA GLU A 105 13.08 7.07 -9.71
C GLU A 105 13.32 6.02 -8.61
N GLU A 106 14.03 4.95 -8.94
CA GLU A 106 14.47 3.95 -7.95
C GLU A 106 15.50 4.56 -7.01
N ILE A 107 15.30 4.37 -5.70
CA ILE A 107 16.19 4.89 -4.66
C ILE A 107 16.54 3.80 -3.65
N SER A 108 17.59 4.01 -2.84
CA SER A 108 17.94 3.06 -1.80
C SER A 108 16.88 2.99 -0.69
N ALA A 109 16.79 1.82 -0.04
CA ALA A 109 15.94 1.60 1.12
C ALA A 109 16.16 2.64 2.24
N GLU A 110 17.43 3.01 2.47
CA GLU A 110 17.84 3.99 3.47
C GLU A 110 17.30 5.39 3.13
N ALA A 111 17.54 5.85 1.90
CA ALA A 111 17.06 7.15 1.43
C ALA A 111 15.52 7.23 1.46
N TRP A 112 14.86 6.13 1.11
CA TRP A 112 13.41 6.02 1.19
C TRP A 112 12.90 6.15 2.62
N HIS A 113 13.55 5.45 3.56
CA HIS A 113 13.20 5.48 4.98
C HIS A 113 13.37 6.88 5.59
N ASP A 114 14.46 7.57 5.26
CA ASP A 114 14.73 8.94 5.73
C ASP A 114 13.68 9.94 5.24
N LYS A 115 13.27 9.83 3.96
CA LYS A 115 12.18 10.64 3.40
C LYS A 115 10.87 10.35 4.11
N LEU A 116 10.55 9.08 4.37
CA LEU A 116 9.34 8.69 5.08
C LEU A 116 9.31 9.24 6.53
N ILE A 117 10.42 9.12 7.27
CA ILE A 117 10.53 9.66 8.63
C ILE A 117 10.29 11.16 8.61
N THR A 118 10.90 11.87 7.66
CA THR A 118 10.75 13.33 7.53
C THR A 118 9.29 13.71 7.30
N ARG A 119 8.59 13.01 6.41
CA ARG A 119 7.15 13.19 6.19
C ARG A 119 6.31 12.98 7.43
N ARG A 120 6.55 11.88 8.16
CA ARG A 120 5.82 11.58 9.41
C ARG A 120 6.06 12.63 10.48
N LYS A 121 7.27 13.20 10.58
CA LYS A 121 7.55 14.33 11.47
C LYS A 121 6.71 15.55 11.12
N VAL A 122 6.59 15.89 9.84
CA VAL A 122 5.73 16.99 9.36
C VAL A 122 4.26 16.71 9.70
N LEU A 123 3.74 15.52 9.35
CA LEU A 123 2.36 15.12 9.68
C LEU A 123 2.07 15.20 11.19
N LYS A 124 3.00 14.72 12.01
CA LYS A 124 2.87 14.76 13.47
C LYS A 124 2.88 16.18 14.03
N SER A 125 3.64 17.09 13.40
CA SER A 125 3.66 18.51 13.79
C SER A 125 2.30 19.19 13.57
N ILE A 126 1.53 18.74 12.57
CA ILE A 126 0.19 19.24 12.28
C ILE A 126 -0.82 18.76 13.34
N CYS A 127 -0.65 17.55 13.88
CA CYS A 127 -1.54 16.99 14.91
C CYS A 127 -1.39 17.56 16.31
N SER A 128 -0.31 18.27 16.58
CA SER A 128 0.04 18.68 17.95
C SER A 128 -0.51 20.06 18.32
N ASN A 129 -1.50 20.57 17.56
CA ASN A 129 -2.25 21.80 17.89
C ASN A 129 -3.62 21.47 18.47
#